data_AF-A0A932B0M7-F1
#
_entry.id   AF-A0A932B0M7-F1
#
_cell.length_a   1.000
_cell.length_b   1.000
_cell.length_c   1.000
_cell.angle_alpha   90.00
_cell.angle_beta   90.00
_cell.angle_gamma   90.00
#
_symmetry.space_group_name_H-M   'P 1'
#
loop_
_entity.id
_entity.type
_entity.pdbx_description
1 polymer ?
#
loop_
_entity_poly.entity_id
_entity_poly.type
_entity_poly.pdbx_seq_one_letter_code
_entity_poly.pdbx_strand_id
1 'polypeptide(L)'
;MTTWFWGAYLVSSMTRGISMVQFQRQFDITLETAFQILHKLRAGTVRLNRDRIGSNLSRGEHVEVDETYIGGVGRGEGSGPKDQTLVAAAFEVRQQPAKKGDKPMQLGGLYAGRLRLEIVPNRGAKVLCGFVEQAVAPGARVITDAWSEYNSLGARGYEHRPVMESGNPEVAEEFPPNVHLVFSDLKAWLQGTRHGRVSPKHLQTYLNEFTFRFNLRFYPFNAAFDSLLGIGTNDEVASTEELDDLPSPAEQLEVTFDKLAAMEEKYLHAKPEEKERLSRYVERGPIGALVKQATGFRCQLCEALGLDPVGFLKKNGEPYVEAHHAMPVSKKEVGSLTASNVMTLCANHHRQMHYGGIDVVMTATTFDFVIGRKPVKIPRFGVATSTIASSKTSLS
;
A
#
# COMPACT_ATOMS: atom_id res chain seq x y z
N MET A 1 13.93 12.84 21.44
CA MET A 1 12.47 12.68 21.21
C MET A 1 12.10 12.69 19.71
N THR A 2 12.73 13.50 18.84
CA THR A 2 12.38 13.65 17.42
C THR A 2 12.43 12.34 16.59
N THR A 3 13.46 11.50 16.76
CA THR A 3 13.60 10.23 16.02
C THR A 3 12.47 9.23 16.30
N TRP A 4 12.00 9.17 17.55
CA TRP A 4 10.90 8.29 17.96
C TRP A 4 9.57 8.73 17.39
N PHE A 5 9.28 10.04 17.45
CA PHE A 5 8.07 10.62 16.89
C PHE A 5 7.99 10.42 15.38
N TRP A 6 9.06 10.75 14.66
CA TRP A 6 9.12 10.49 13.22
C TRP A 6 9.10 8.99 12.89
N GLY A 7 9.71 8.14 13.72
CA GLY A 7 9.61 6.69 13.55
C GLY A 7 8.20 6.17 13.69
N ALA A 8 7.45 6.64 14.69
CA ALA A 8 6.04 6.33 14.83
C ALA A 8 5.26 6.75 13.58
N TYR A 9 5.48 7.97 13.08
CA TYR A 9 4.86 8.48 11.86
C TYR A 9 5.18 7.62 10.64
N LEU A 10 6.44 7.26 10.42
CA LEU A 10 6.84 6.48 9.25
C LEU A 10 6.34 5.03 9.29
N VAL A 11 6.29 4.42 10.49
CA VAL A 11 5.78 3.06 10.68
C VAL A 11 4.27 3.00 10.44
N SER A 12 3.52 4.03 10.85
CA SER A 12 2.06 4.06 10.70
C SER A 12 1.58 4.55 9.34
N SER A 13 2.19 5.60 8.78
CA SER A 13 1.65 6.31 7.61
C SER A 13 2.08 5.73 6.25
N MET A 14 3.31 5.20 6.12
CA MET A 14 3.78 4.68 4.83
C MET A 14 3.06 3.38 4.48
N THR A 15 2.36 3.24 3.35
CA THR A 15 1.51 2.06 3.00
C THR A 15 2.19 0.68 3.13
N ARG A 16 3.53 0.61 2.98
CA ARG A 16 4.30 -0.64 3.13
C ARG A 16 5.11 -0.74 4.44
N GLY A 17 4.94 0.21 5.35
CA GLY A 17 5.85 0.45 6.47
C GLY A 17 7.20 0.95 5.99
N ILE A 18 8.15 1.04 6.91
CA ILE A 18 9.53 1.44 6.62
C ILE A 18 10.50 0.28 6.85
N SER A 19 11.44 0.10 5.92
CA SER A 19 12.52 -0.87 6.09
C SER A 19 13.54 -0.34 7.10
N MET A 20 14.19 -1.25 7.83
CA MET A 20 15.20 -0.90 8.82
C MET A 20 16.38 -0.13 8.20
N VAL A 21 16.82 -0.52 7.00
CA VAL A 21 17.92 0.15 6.28
C VAL A 21 17.50 1.55 5.83
N GLN A 22 16.24 1.73 5.41
CA GLN A 22 15.73 3.05 5.05
C GLN A 22 15.61 3.96 6.28
N PHE A 23 15.10 3.43 7.39
CA PHE A 23 15.01 4.16 8.66
C PHE A 23 16.41 4.58 9.14
N GLN A 24 17.36 3.65 9.12
CA GLN A 24 18.76 3.91 9.44
C GLN A 24 19.33 5.09 8.63
N ARG A 25 19.14 5.08 7.30
CA ARG A 25 19.65 6.13 6.40
C ARG A 25 18.96 7.48 6.58
N GLN A 26 17.67 7.49 6.93
CA GLN A 26 16.91 8.73 7.11
C GLN A 26 17.31 9.47 8.39
N PHE A 27 17.65 8.74 9.45
CA PHE A 27 18.00 9.31 10.75
C PHE A 27 19.50 9.28 11.06
N ASP A 28 20.32 8.76 10.14
CA ASP A 28 21.77 8.57 10.30
C ASP A 28 22.17 7.91 11.63
N ILE A 29 21.53 6.78 11.93
CA ILE A 29 21.77 6.00 13.14
C ILE A 29 22.40 4.65 12.79
N THR A 30 22.84 3.88 13.78
CA THR A 30 23.31 2.51 13.51
C THR A 30 22.13 1.60 13.14
N LEU A 31 22.40 0.57 12.33
CA LEU A 31 21.38 -0.42 11.94
C LEU A 31 20.77 -1.10 13.17
N GLU A 32 21.57 -1.34 14.21
CA GLU A 32 21.11 -1.89 15.49
C GLU A 32 20.17 -0.93 16.22
N THR A 33 20.47 0.38 16.24
CA THR A 33 19.58 1.38 16.83
C THR A 33 18.26 1.46 16.06
N ALA A 34 18.32 1.48 14.73
CA ALA A 34 17.14 1.42 13.86
C ALA A 34 16.31 0.16 14.12
N PHE A 35 16.97 -0.99 14.28
CA PHE A 35 16.34 -2.26 14.62
C PHE A 35 15.55 -2.15 15.93
N GLN A 36 16.19 -1.67 17.00
CA GLN A 36 15.60 -1.57 18.32
C GLN A 36 14.42 -0.59 18.35
N ILE A 37 14.57 0.58 17.73
CA ILE A 37 13.49 1.59 17.66
C ILE A 37 12.28 1.02 16.94
N LEU A 38 12.46 0.47 15.74
CA LEU A 38 11.35 -0.04 14.95
C LEU A 38 10.65 -1.22 15.63
N HIS A 39 11.38 -2.14 16.26
CA HIS A 39 10.74 -3.26 16.98
C HIS A 39 9.96 -2.79 18.20
N LYS A 40 10.44 -1.78 18.92
CA LYS A 40 9.70 -1.18 20.04
C LYS A 40 8.44 -0.46 19.56
N LEU A 41 8.52 0.31 18.46
CA LEU A 41 7.35 0.94 17.85
C LEU A 41 6.31 -0.10 17.39
N ARG A 42 6.74 -1.18 16.74
CA ARG A 42 5.88 -2.29 16.33
C ARG A 42 5.24 -3.03 17.50
N ALA A 43 5.96 -3.19 18.60
CA ALA A 43 5.38 -3.74 19.82
C ALA A 43 4.28 -2.82 20.38
N GLY A 44 4.45 -1.51 20.24
CA GLY A 44 3.47 -0.48 20.62
C GLY A 44 2.26 -0.33 19.71
N THR A 45 2.16 -1.06 18.58
CA THR A 45 0.97 -1.02 17.72
C THR A 45 -0.17 -1.91 18.22
N VAL A 46 -0.03 -2.50 19.42
CA VAL A 46 -1.04 -3.37 20.03
C VAL A 46 -1.61 -2.70 21.27
N ARG A 47 -2.93 -2.47 21.26
CA ARG A 47 -3.68 -2.08 22.45
C ARG A 47 -3.78 -3.27 23.41
N LEU A 48 -3.41 -3.07 24.68
CA LEU A 48 -3.39 -4.13 25.71
C LEU A 48 -4.78 -4.72 25.95
N ASN A 49 -5.80 -3.87 26.02
CA ASN A 49 -7.20 -4.26 26.18
C ASN A 49 -7.95 -4.12 24.86
N ARG A 50 -7.49 -4.83 23.82
CA ARG A 50 -8.18 -4.81 22.52
C ARG A 50 -9.44 -5.66 22.58
N ASP A 51 -10.53 -5.15 22.02
CA ASP A 51 -11.77 -5.90 21.92
C ASP A 51 -11.62 -7.10 20.99
N ARG A 52 -12.47 -8.11 21.25
CA ARG A 52 -12.60 -9.27 20.38
C ARG A 52 -13.32 -8.87 19.08
N ILE A 53 -13.01 -9.58 18.00
CA ILE A 53 -13.70 -9.41 16.71
C ILE A 53 -15.01 -10.22 16.69
N GLY A 54 -15.96 -9.87 15.85
CA GLY A 54 -17.17 -10.65 15.64
C GLY A 54 -18.33 -10.41 16.62
N SER A 55 -18.30 -9.39 17.47
CA SER A 55 -19.38 -9.07 18.41
C SER A 55 -20.64 -8.48 17.75
N ASN A 56 -20.48 -7.75 16.64
CA ASN A 56 -21.56 -6.99 15.97
C ASN A 56 -21.75 -7.46 14.51
N LEU A 57 -21.83 -8.78 14.30
CA LEU A 57 -21.99 -9.36 12.96
C LEU A 57 -23.47 -9.41 12.56
N SER A 58 -23.77 -8.91 11.37
CA SER A 58 -25.11 -9.04 10.76
C SER A 58 -25.29 -10.39 10.07
N ARG A 59 -26.52 -10.69 9.63
CA ARG A 59 -26.82 -11.95 8.93
C ARG A 59 -25.99 -12.07 7.66
N GLY A 60 -25.16 -13.12 7.60
CA GLY A 60 -24.25 -13.37 6.48
C GLY A 60 -22.87 -12.69 6.61
N GLU A 61 -22.59 -12.08 7.76
CA GLU A 61 -21.24 -11.74 8.21
C GLU A 61 -20.72 -12.86 9.12
N HIS A 62 -19.41 -13.06 9.14
CA HIS A 62 -18.76 -14.14 9.89
C HIS A 62 -17.29 -13.81 10.16
N VAL A 63 -16.66 -14.64 11.01
CA VAL A 63 -15.20 -14.64 11.19
C VAL A 63 -14.64 -15.88 10.52
N GLU A 64 -13.74 -15.70 9.57
CA GLU A 64 -12.93 -16.79 9.03
C GLU A 64 -11.70 -17.00 9.90
N VAL A 65 -11.40 -18.25 10.23
CA VAL A 65 -10.23 -18.66 11.01
C VAL A 65 -9.48 -19.73 10.25
N ASP A 66 -8.18 -19.53 10.10
CA ASP A 66 -7.28 -20.44 9.40
C ASP A 66 -5.83 -20.20 9.88
N GLU A 67 -4.91 -21.06 9.46
CA GLU A 67 -3.50 -20.99 9.78
C GLU A 67 -2.58 -21.12 8.55
N THR A 68 -1.45 -20.42 8.59
CA THR A 68 -0.43 -20.50 7.54
C THR A 68 0.96 -20.61 8.12
N TYR A 69 1.89 -21.09 7.30
CA TYR A 69 3.31 -21.10 7.62
C TYR A 69 4.01 -19.88 7.02
N ILE A 70 4.78 -19.16 7.83
CA ILE A 70 5.56 -17.98 7.45
C ILE A 70 7.06 -18.24 7.71
N GLY A 71 7.90 -17.90 6.74
CA GLY A 71 9.35 -18.05 6.82
C GLY A 71 9.90 -19.24 6.05
N GLY A 72 11.11 -19.67 6.41
CA GLY A 72 11.88 -20.69 5.68
C GLY A 72 12.67 -20.12 4.49
N VAL A 73 13.84 -20.70 4.19
CA VAL A 73 14.64 -20.35 3.01
C VAL A 73 14.08 -21.09 1.81
N GLY A 74 13.22 -20.44 1.03
CA GLY A 74 12.67 -21.02 -0.19
C GLY A 74 13.72 -21.20 -1.27
N ARG A 75 14.25 -22.41 -1.44
CA ARG A 75 14.67 -22.93 -2.74
C ARG A 75 13.70 -24.07 -3.11
N GLY A 76 12.74 -23.76 -3.99
CA GLY A 76 11.88 -24.74 -4.65
C GLY A 76 10.60 -25.11 -3.91
N GLU A 77 9.56 -25.39 -4.71
CA GLU A 77 8.33 -26.08 -4.29
C GLU A 77 8.70 -27.42 -3.62
N GLY A 78 8.28 -27.61 -2.37
CA GLY A 78 8.45 -28.88 -1.66
C GLY A 78 9.32 -28.87 -0.39
N SER A 79 9.77 -27.72 0.12
CA SER A 79 10.45 -27.68 1.43
C SER A 79 9.42 -27.71 2.57
N GLY A 80 9.34 -28.82 3.32
CA GLY A 80 8.48 -28.96 4.50
C GLY A 80 8.78 -27.96 5.63
N PRO A 81 8.02 -28.00 6.76
CA PRO A 81 7.97 -26.92 7.77
C PRO A 81 9.23 -26.70 8.63
N LYS A 82 10.41 -27.20 8.23
CA LYS A 82 11.59 -27.30 9.10
C LYS A 82 12.21 -25.98 9.58
N ASP A 83 11.79 -24.83 9.05
CA ASP A 83 12.20 -23.50 9.54
C ASP A 83 11.06 -22.48 9.44
N GLN A 84 9.81 -22.96 9.42
CA GLN A 84 8.63 -22.12 9.24
C GLN A 84 7.92 -21.92 10.57
N THR A 85 7.39 -20.73 10.79
CA THR A 85 6.60 -20.40 11.97
C THR A 85 5.12 -20.48 11.63
N LEU A 86 4.35 -21.19 12.44
CA LEU A 86 2.91 -21.31 12.29
C LEU A 86 2.23 -20.04 12.80
N VAL A 87 1.33 -19.49 12.00
CA VAL A 87 0.58 -18.27 12.30
C VAL A 87 -0.90 -18.55 12.12
N ALA A 88 -1.70 -18.30 13.15
CA ALA A 88 -3.16 -18.33 13.08
C ALA A 88 -3.70 -16.94 12.73
N ALA A 89 -4.79 -16.91 11.97
CA ALA A 89 -5.53 -15.70 11.64
C ALA A 89 -7.00 -15.82 12.02
N ALA A 90 -7.59 -14.71 12.46
CA ALA A 90 -9.02 -14.55 12.56
C ALA A 90 -9.42 -13.26 11.83
N PHE A 91 -10.32 -13.36 10.87
CA PHE A 91 -10.62 -12.34 9.89
C PHE A 91 -12.12 -12.12 9.75
N GLU A 92 -12.60 -10.89 10.00
CA GLU A 92 -14.02 -10.55 9.81
C GLU A 92 -14.34 -10.41 8.31
N VAL A 93 -15.41 -11.07 7.89
CA VAL A 93 -16.06 -10.89 6.60
C VAL A 93 -17.39 -10.20 6.83
N ARG A 94 -17.57 -9.04 6.20
CA ARG A 94 -18.74 -8.16 6.37
C ARG A 94 -19.42 -7.91 5.04
N GLN A 95 -20.65 -7.42 5.03
CA GLN A 95 -21.38 -7.14 3.77
C GLN A 95 -21.30 -5.68 3.32
N GLN A 96 -21.07 -4.73 4.23
CA GLN A 96 -20.92 -3.32 3.89
C GLN A 96 -19.78 -2.67 4.68
N PRO A 97 -19.11 -1.63 4.14
CA PRO A 97 -18.24 -0.78 4.94
C PRO A 97 -19.06 -0.11 6.06
N ALA A 98 -18.40 0.23 7.16
CA ALA A 98 -19.04 0.88 8.30
C ALA A 98 -19.71 2.23 7.93
N LYS A 99 -19.29 2.88 6.83
CA LYS A 99 -19.80 4.20 6.39
C LYS A 99 -20.01 4.32 4.87
N LYS A 100 -20.96 5.19 4.51
CA LYS A 100 -21.31 5.54 3.13
C LYS A 100 -20.28 6.52 2.55
N GLY A 101 -19.37 6.06 1.71
CA GLY A 101 -18.37 6.89 1.03
C GLY A 101 -16.97 6.29 0.97
N ASP A 102 -16.67 5.30 1.80
CA ASP A 102 -15.44 4.53 1.70
C ASP A 102 -15.51 3.63 0.46
N LYS A 103 -14.61 3.82 -0.51
CA LYS A 103 -14.43 2.86 -1.61
C LYS A 103 -13.72 1.63 -1.03
N PRO A 104 -14.40 0.50 -0.80
CA PRO A 104 -13.76 -0.64 -0.18
C PRO A 104 -13.06 -1.52 -1.23
N MET A 105 -12.10 -2.32 -0.79
CA MET A 105 -11.64 -3.49 -1.54
C MET A 105 -12.81 -4.48 -1.59
N GLN A 106 -13.43 -4.62 -2.76
CA GLN A 106 -14.58 -5.52 -2.93
C GLN A 106 -14.10 -6.95 -3.13
N LEU A 107 -14.38 -7.81 -2.15
CA LEU A 107 -14.21 -9.26 -2.24
C LEU A 107 -15.52 -9.84 -2.77
N GLY A 108 -15.80 -9.65 -4.06
CA GLY A 108 -17.04 -10.15 -4.66
C GLY A 108 -18.33 -9.56 -4.06
N GLY A 109 -18.28 -8.33 -3.53
CA GLY A 109 -19.39 -7.68 -2.83
C GLY A 109 -19.31 -7.75 -1.30
N LEU A 110 -18.36 -8.50 -0.73
CA LEU A 110 -18.06 -8.55 0.69
C LEU A 110 -16.94 -7.55 1.06
N TYR A 111 -17.02 -7.03 2.28
CA TYR A 111 -16.08 -6.12 2.91
C TYR A 111 -15.18 -6.87 3.89
N ALA A 112 -13.88 -6.71 3.71
CA ALA A 112 -12.89 -7.19 4.65
C ALA A 112 -12.94 -6.35 5.95
N GLY A 113 -13.26 -6.94 7.09
CA GLY A 113 -13.35 -6.27 8.38
C GLY A 113 -12.02 -6.19 9.11
N ARG A 114 -12.04 -6.44 10.43
CA ARG A 114 -10.86 -6.49 11.28
C ARG A 114 -10.16 -7.85 11.19
N LEU A 115 -8.85 -7.81 11.45
CA LEU A 115 -7.93 -8.93 11.45
C LEU A 115 -7.27 -9.11 12.82
N ARG A 116 -6.96 -10.36 13.14
CA ARG A 116 -6.09 -10.80 14.24
C ARG A 116 -5.09 -11.82 13.70
N LEU A 117 -3.81 -11.66 14.04
CA LEU A 117 -2.72 -12.57 13.65
C LEU A 117 -1.86 -12.90 14.87
N GLU A 118 -1.55 -14.18 15.06
CA GLU A 118 -0.73 -14.64 16.18
C GLU A 118 0.11 -15.86 15.83
N ILE A 119 1.35 -15.89 16.29
CA ILE A 119 2.20 -17.09 16.24
C ILE A 119 1.64 -18.12 17.21
N VAL A 120 1.39 -19.32 16.71
CA VAL A 120 0.93 -20.44 17.53
C VAL A 120 1.97 -21.56 17.53
N PRO A 121 2.18 -22.26 18.67
CA PRO A 121 3.25 -23.26 18.78
C PRO A 121 3.00 -24.55 17.99
N ASN A 122 1.74 -24.89 17.68
CA ASN A 122 1.34 -26.06 16.92
C ASN A 122 -0.12 -25.96 16.48
N ARG A 123 -0.58 -26.90 15.64
CA ARG A 123 -1.96 -27.01 15.14
C ARG A 123 -2.91 -27.76 16.09
N GLY A 124 -2.55 -27.94 17.36
CA GLY A 124 -3.40 -28.68 18.30
C GLY A 124 -4.69 -27.94 18.64
N ALA A 125 -5.79 -28.68 18.79
CA ALA A 125 -7.12 -28.13 19.09
C ALA A 125 -7.15 -27.14 20.27
N LYS A 126 -6.42 -27.44 21.36
CA LYS A 126 -6.33 -26.54 22.51
C LYS A 126 -5.71 -25.19 22.16
N VAL A 127 -4.71 -25.19 21.29
CA VAL A 127 -3.99 -23.98 20.86
C VAL A 127 -4.85 -23.16 19.90
N LEU A 128 -5.39 -23.80 18.86
CA LEU A 128 -6.19 -23.11 17.85
C LEU A 128 -7.52 -22.58 18.42
N CYS A 129 -8.25 -23.40 19.18
CA CYS A 129 -9.47 -22.93 19.83
C CYS A 129 -9.18 -21.87 20.91
N GLY A 130 -8.04 -21.97 21.60
CA GLY A 130 -7.60 -20.95 22.56
C GLY A 130 -7.30 -19.60 21.90
N PHE A 131 -6.73 -19.61 20.69
CA PHE A 131 -6.58 -18.40 19.87
C PHE A 131 -7.93 -17.80 19.50
N VAL A 132 -8.90 -18.62 19.05
CA VAL A 132 -10.26 -18.16 18.73
C VAL A 132 -10.93 -17.54 19.96
N GLU A 133 -10.84 -18.16 21.13
CA GLU A 133 -11.39 -17.63 22.38
C GLU A 133 -10.82 -16.27 22.77
N GLN A 134 -9.55 -16.03 22.48
CA GLN A 134 -8.90 -14.74 22.75
C GLN A 134 -9.21 -13.68 21.70
N ALA A 135 -9.33 -14.08 20.43
CA ALA A 135 -9.49 -13.19 19.31
C ALA A 135 -10.94 -12.83 19.00
N VAL A 136 -11.88 -13.76 19.20
CA VAL A 136 -13.24 -13.73 18.67
C VAL A 136 -14.27 -13.74 19.80
N ALA A 137 -15.28 -12.87 19.68
CA ALA A 137 -16.37 -12.73 20.64
C ALA A 137 -17.17 -14.05 20.72
N PRO A 138 -17.54 -14.51 21.93
CA PRO A 138 -18.42 -15.67 22.09
C PRO A 138 -19.74 -15.46 21.34
N GLY A 139 -20.31 -16.53 20.79
CA GLY A 139 -21.55 -16.46 19.99
C GLY A 139 -21.34 -16.01 18.54
N ALA A 140 -20.14 -15.57 18.14
CA ALA A 140 -19.85 -15.23 16.76
C ALA A 140 -19.94 -16.47 15.85
N ARG A 141 -20.34 -16.23 14.59
CA ARG A 141 -20.25 -17.22 13.52
C ARG A 141 -18.82 -17.38 13.06
N VAL A 142 -18.28 -18.58 13.21
CA VAL A 142 -16.88 -18.89 12.87
C VAL A 142 -16.84 -19.92 11.75
N ILE A 143 -16.12 -19.59 10.68
CA ILE A 143 -15.89 -20.45 9.52
C ILE A 143 -14.43 -20.87 9.52
N THR A 144 -14.19 -22.17 9.41
CA THR A 144 -12.84 -22.75 9.32
C THR A 144 -12.79 -23.69 8.14
N ASP A 145 -11.58 -24.08 7.73
CA ASP A 145 -11.41 -25.32 6.99
C ASP A 145 -11.97 -26.49 7.84
N ALA A 146 -12.41 -27.57 7.20
CA ALA A 146 -13.00 -28.72 7.90
C ALA A 146 -11.98 -29.56 8.71
N TRP A 147 -10.94 -28.90 9.23
CA TRP A 147 -9.89 -29.48 10.05
C TRP A 147 -10.44 -29.86 11.43
N SER A 148 -10.10 -31.07 11.88
CA SER A 148 -10.76 -31.70 13.03
C SER A 148 -10.54 -30.98 14.36
N GLU A 149 -9.48 -30.18 14.43
CA GLU A 149 -9.03 -29.49 15.62
C GLU A 149 -9.93 -28.29 15.98
N TYR A 150 -10.74 -27.81 15.03
CA TYR A 150 -11.77 -26.79 15.26
C TYR A 150 -13.11 -27.36 15.74
N ASN A 151 -13.32 -28.69 15.71
CA ASN A 151 -14.61 -29.33 16.06
C ASN A 151 -15.13 -28.97 17.46
N SER A 152 -14.24 -28.59 18.38
CA SER A 152 -14.64 -28.21 19.75
C SER A 152 -15.19 -26.79 19.87
N LEU A 153 -15.15 -25.97 18.81
CA LEU A 153 -15.61 -24.57 18.84
C LEU A 153 -17.11 -24.46 19.15
N GLY A 154 -17.94 -25.36 18.60
CA GLY A 154 -19.38 -25.39 18.92
C GLY A 154 -19.65 -25.57 20.42
N ALA A 155 -18.94 -26.49 21.06
CA ALA A 155 -19.03 -26.71 22.50
C ALA A 155 -18.49 -25.54 23.35
N ARG A 156 -17.67 -24.66 22.75
CA ARG A 156 -17.12 -23.44 23.37
C ARG A 156 -18.00 -22.21 23.14
N GLY A 157 -19.21 -22.39 22.58
CA GLY A 157 -20.20 -21.33 22.42
C GLY A 157 -20.08 -20.51 21.13
N TYR A 158 -19.47 -21.06 20.09
CA TYR A 158 -19.41 -20.44 18.75
C TYR A 158 -20.41 -21.09 17.79
N GLU A 159 -20.98 -20.31 16.87
CA GLU A 159 -21.70 -20.87 15.72
C GLU A 159 -20.66 -21.32 14.68
N HIS A 160 -20.09 -22.50 14.90
CA HIS A 160 -19.02 -23.05 14.06
C HIS A 160 -19.58 -23.73 12.81
N ARG A 161 -19.11 -23.31 11.64
CA ARG A 161 -19.41 -23.92 10.33
C ARG A 161 -18.11 -24.36 9.66
N PRO A 162 -17.75 -25.65 9.69
CA PRO A 162 -16.61 -26.16 8.93
C PRO A 162 -16.94 -26.19 7.43
N VAL A 163 -16.04 -25.66 6.61
CA VAL A 163 -16.13 -25.67 5.15
C VAL A 163 -15.03 -26.56 4.58
N MET A 164 -15.41 -27.58 3.80
CA MET A 164 -14.44 -28.42 3.09
C MET A 164 -14.01 -27.71 1.81
N GLU A 165 -12.71 -27.40 1.69
CA GLU A 165 -12.14 -26.79 0.48
C GLU A 165 -12.22 -27.72 -0.76
N SER A 166 -12.28 -29.03 -0.55
CA SER A 166 -12.36 -30.04 -1.62
C SER A 166 -13.61 -30.89 -1.48
N GLY A 167 -14.74 -30.47 -2.06
CA GLY A 167 -15.89 -31.37 -2.14
C GLY A 167 -17.19 -30.81 -2.73
N ASN A 168 -17.47 -29.51 -2.59
CA ASN A 168 -18.70 -28.93 -3.11
C ASN A 168 -18.49 -27.49 -3.66
N PRO A 169 -18.58 -27.29 -4.99
CA PRO A 169 -18.47 -25.98 -5.62
C PRO A 169 -19.46 -24.94 -5.08
N GLU A 170 -20.67 -25.35 -4.71
CA GLU A 170 -21.70 -24.44 -4.18
C GLU A 170 -21.32 -23.82 -2.83
N VAL A 171 -20.60 -24.57 -1.99
CA VAL A 171 -20.15 -24.10 -0.66
C VAL A 171 -18.91 -23.21 -0.78
N ALA A 172 -18.03 -23.49 -1.77
CA ALA A 172 -16.88 -22.65 -2.08
C ALA A 172 -17.29 -21.29 -2.70
N GLU A 173 -18.43 -21.24 -3.40
CA GLU A 173 -19.06 -19.98 -3.85
C GLU A 173 -19.77 -19.23 -2.70
N GLU A 174 -20.35 -19.94 -1.72
CA GLU A 174 -21.00 -19.33 -0.54
C GLU A 174 -19.95 -18.74 0.45
N PHE A 175 -18.79 -19.40 0.62
CA PHE A 175 -17.71 -18.98 1.52
C PHE A 175 -16.33 -19.07 0.87
N PRO A 176 -15.95 -18.10 0.02
CA PRO A 176 -14.59 -18.04 -0.50
C PRO A 176 -13.61 -17.83 0.66
N PRO A 177 -12.48 -18.57 0.75
CA PRO A 177 -11.52 -18.43 1.85
C PRO A 177 -10.73 -17.13 1.73
N ASN A 178 -11.33 -16.04 2.18
CA ASN A 178 -10.79 -14.69 2.10
C ASN A 178 -9.55 -14.51 2.98
N VAL A 179 -9.46 -15.28 4.06
CA VAL A 179 -8.28 -15.36 4.93
C VAL A 179 -7.01 -15.78 4.15
N HIS A 180 -7.13 -16.55 3.06
CA HIS A 180 -5.98 -16.90 2.19
C HIS A 180 -5.42 -15.70 1.42
N LEU A 181 -6.28 -14.75 1.04
CA LEU A 181 -5.86 -13.50 0.42
C LEU A 181 -5.07 -12.66 1.43
N VAL A 182 -5.53 -12.61 2.67
CA VAL A 182 -4.80 -11.94 3.76
C VAL A 182 -3.42 -12.57 3.98
N PHE A 183 -3.32 -13.90 3.95
CA PHE A 183 -2.03 -14.58 4.04
C PHE A 183 -1.11 -14.28 2.85
N SER A 184 -1.67 -14.21 1.64
CA SER A 184 -0.93 -13.84 0.44
C SER A 184 -0.39 -12.42 0.52
N ASP A 185 -1.21 -11.48 0.98
CA ASP A 185 -0.83 -10.07 1.19
C ASP A 185 0.23 -9.93 2.28
N LEU A 186 0.10 -10.65 3.40
CA LEU A 186 1.10 -10.70 4.46
C LEU A 186 2.45 -11.19 3.93
N LYS A 187 2.46 -12.30 3.18
CA LYS A 187 3.68 -12.86 2.58
C LYS A 187 4.32 -11.87 1.61
N ALA A 188 3.53 -11.23 0.74
CA ALA A 188 4.01 -10.21 -0.18
C ALA A 188 4.58 -8.98 0.55
N TRP A 189 3.93 -8.53 1.62
CA TRP A 189 4.37 -7.41 2.43
C TRP A 189 5.69 -7.69 3.17
N LEU A 190 5.84 -8.90 3.73
CA LEU A 190 7.09 -9.34 4.36
C LEU A 190 8.22 -9.47 3.32
N GLN A 191 7.94 -10.01 2.13
CA GLN A 191 8.91 -10.11 1.05
C GLN A 191 9.36 -8.73 0.53
N GLY A 192 8.42 -7.80 0.35
CA GLY A 192 8.70 -6.47 -0.22
C GLY A 192 9.56 -5.58 0.67
N THR A 193 9.10 -5.31 1.90
CA THR A 193 9.76 -4.32 2.79
C THR A 193 10.93 -4.91 3.58
N ARG A 194 10.91 -6.22 3.85
CA ARG A 194 11.88 -6.91 4.73
C ARG A 194 12.71 -7.96 4.00
N HIS A 195 12.63 -8.00 2.66
CA HIS A 195 13.35 -8.95 1.81
C HIS A 195 13.15 -10.41 2.21
N GLY A 196 12.00 -10.74 2.82
CA GLY A 196 11.65 -12.10 3.25
C GLY A 196 12.46 -12.67 4.41
N ARG A 197 13.39 -11.90 5.00
CA ARG A 197 14.24 -12.36 6.12
C ARG A 197 13.63 -11.94 7.45
N VAL A 198 12.70 -12.75 7.94
CA VAL A 198 12.08 -12.56 9.26
C VAL A 198 12.43 -13.75 10.14
N SER A 199 13.17 -13.52 11.22
CA SER A 199 13.42 -14.56 12.22
C SER A 199 12.15 -14.82 13.04
N PRO A 200 11.89 -16.06 13.49
CA PRO A 200 10.74 -16.39 14.34
C PRO A 200 10.60 -15.48 15.57
N LYS A 201 11.73 -15.14 16.23
CA LYS A 201 11.79 -14.26 17.40
C LYS A 201 11.12 -12.89 17.20
N HIS A 202 11.13 -12.37 15.98
CA HIS A 202 10.64 -11.02 15.66
C HIS A 202 9.35 -11.03 14.85
N LEU A 203 8.90 -12.20 14.38
CA LEU A 203 7.75 -12.34 13.51
C LEU A 203 6.48 -11.73 14.13
N GLN A 204 6.22 -11.93 15.42
CA GLN A 204 5.01 -11.40 16.06
C GLN A 204 4.94 -9.87 15.98
N THR A 205 6.05 -9.16 16.15
CA THR A 205 6.07 -7.69 16.01
C THR A 205 5.70 -7.24 14.60
N TYR A 206 6.04 -8.02 13.58
CA TYR A 206 5.64 -7.75 12.21
C TYR A 206 4.17 -8.08 11.94
N LEU A 207 3.65 -9.16 12.54
CA LEU A 207 2.21 -9.48 12.51
C LEU A 207 1.39 -8.37 13.18
N ASN A 208 1.88 -7.81 14.28
CA ASN A 208 1.25 -6.70 14.99
C ASN A 208 1.16 -5.45 14.12
N GLU A 209 2.26 -5.06 13.46
CA GLU A 209 2.28 -3.92 12.53
C GLU A 209 1.34 -4.15 11.35
N PHE A 210 1.39 -5.33 10.74
CA PHE A 210 0.51 -5.67 9.62
C PHE A 210 -0.96 -5.58 10.04
N THR A 211 -1.31 -6.20 11.16
CA THR A 211 -2.67 -6.19 11.73
C THR A 211 -3.15 -4.77 12.03
N PHE A 212 -2.30 -3.95 12.67
CA PHE A 212 -2.60 -2.55 12.99
C PHE A 212 -2.96 -1.75 11.73
N ARG A 213 -2.10 -1.85 10.71
CA ARG A 213 -2.28 -1.14 9.44
C ARG A 213 -3.49 -1.66 8.68
N PHE A 214 -3.72 -2.97 8.68
CA PHE A 214 -4.88 -3.58 8.05
C PHE A 214 -6.16 -3.03 8.68
N ASN A 215 -6.25 -3.03 10.00
CA ASN A 215 -7.46 -2.59 10.71
C ASN A 215 -7.75 -1.09 10.54
N LEU A 216 -6.73 -0.29 10.23
CA LEU A 216 -6.84 1.15 10.05
C LEU A 216 -6.91 1.62 8.59
N ARG A 217 -6.89 0.69 7.62
CA ARG A 217 -6.73 1.01 6.18
C ARG A 217 -7.85 1.85 5.56
N PHE A 218 -9.00 1.93 6.22
CA PHE A 218 -10.15 2.72 5.76
C PHE A 218 -10.24 4.08 6.44
N TYR A 219 -9.40 4.33 7.45
CA TYR A 219 -9.37 5.62 8.12
C TYR A 219 -8.46 6.60 7.37
N PRO A 220 -8.63 7.92 7.59
CA PRO A 220 -7.77 8.94 7.00
C PRO A 220 -6.29 8.67 7.26
N PHE A 221 -5.43 9.16 6.37
CA PHE A 221 -3.98 8.91 6.38
C PHE A 221 -3.30 9.14 7.75
N ASN A 222 -3.78 10.10 8.54
CA ASN A 222 -3.22 10.43 9.85
C ASN A 222 -3.73 9.53 10.99
N ALA A 223 -4.86 8.84 10.82
CA ALA A 223 -5.50 8.06 11.89
C ALA A 223 -4.59 6.97 12.45
N ALA A 224 -3.74 6.36 11.61
CA ALA A 224 -2.77 5.37 12.06
C ALA A 224 -1.63 5.97 12.90
N PHE A 225 -1.27 7.23 12.66
CA PHE A 225 -0.29 7.90 13.49
C PHE A 225 -0.89 8.33 14.82
N ASP A 226 -2.07 8.94 14.78
CA ASP A 226 -2.77 9.40 15.98
C ASP A 226 -3.11 8.22 16.90
N SER A 227 -3.60 7.12 16.33
CA SER A 227 -3.84 5.88 17.08
C SER A 227 -2.58 5.33 17.75
N LEU A 228 -1.43 5.36 17.07
CA LEU A 228 -0.18 4.88 17.63
C LEU A 228 0.31 5.78 18.78
N LEU A 229 0.11 7.10 18.68
CA LEU A 229 0.43 8.02 19.77
C LEU A 229 -0.50 7.80 20.97
N GLY A 230 -1.81 7.65 20.74
CA GLY A 230 -2.79 7.42 21.81
C GLY A 230 -2.54 6.11 22.57
N ILE A 231 -2.11 5.04 21.90
CA ILE A 231 -1.74 3.79 22.58
C ILE A 231 -0.55 4.01 23.55
N GLY A 232 0.35 4.94 23.21
CA GLY A 232 1.54 5.23 24.00
C GLY A 232 1.33 6.15 25.22
N THR A 233 0.22 6.89 25.29
CA THR A 233 -0.02 7.87 26.37
C THR A 233 -0.87 7.34 27.53
N ASN A 234 -1.35 6.09 27.48
CA ASN A 234 -2.30 5.52 28.46
C ASN A 234 -3.59 6.33 28.64
N ASP A 235 -3.84 7.37 27.85
CA ASP A 235 -5.18 7.85 27.65
C ASP A 235 -6.00 6.69 27.11
N GLU A 236 -7.23 6.53 27.59
CA GLU A 236 -8.17 5.63 26.95
C GLU A 236 -8.22 6.02 25.49
N VAL A 237 -7.50 5.26 24.64
CA VAL A 237 -7.67 5.34 23.20
C VAL A 237 -9.16 5.13 23.04
N ALA A 238 -9.83 6.12 22.48
CA ALA A 238 -11.26 6.06 22.24
C ALA A 238 -11.60 4.65 21.74
N SER A 239 -12.65 4.02 22.25
CA SER A 239 -13.09 2.76 21.67
C SER A 239 -13.22 2.98 20.16
N THR A 240 -12.99 1.99 19.32
CA THR A 240 -13.11 2.22 17.86
C THR A 240 -14.51 2.71 17.47
N GLU A 241 -15.49 2.57 18.36
CA GLU A 241 -16.85 3.13 18.30
C GLU A 241 -16.90 4.66 18.58
N GLU A 242 -15.91 5.25 19.24
CA GLU A 242 -15.77 6.71 19.46
C GLU A 242 -14.95 7.41 18.37
N LEU A 243 -14.17 6.67 17.56
CA LEU A 243 -13.57 7.18 16.30
C LEU A 243 -14.62 7.34 15.19
N ASP A 244 -15.84 6.84 15.40
CA ASP A 244 -16.96 6.99 14.48
C ASP A 244 -17.59 8.39 14.48
N ASP A 245 -17.29 9.23 15.46
CA ASP A 245 -17.85 10.59 15.62
C ASP A 245 -16.94 11.73 15.12
N LEU A 246 -15.79 11.44 14.49
CA LEU A 246 -14.95 12.50 13.94
C LEU A 246 -15.55 13.11 12.65
N PRO A 247 -15.74 14.44 12.58
CA PRO A 247 -16.33 15.11 11.44
C PRO A 247 -15.45 15.02 10.18
N SER A 248 -16.10 15.07 9.01
CA SER A 248 -15.49 14.86 7.70
C SER A 248 -14.46 15.96 7.33
N PRO A 249 -13.54 15.70 6.37
CA PRO A 249 -12.35 16.51 6.05
C PRO A 249 -12.57 17.93 5.49
N ALA A 250 -13.78 18.49 5.57
CA ALA A 250 -14.08 19.83 5.07
C ALA A 250 -13.58 20.96 6.00
N GLU A 251 -13.12 20.65 7.21
CA GLU A 251 -12.55 21.63 8.14
C GLU A 251 -11.04 21.39 8.29
N GLN A 252 -10.26 21.84 7.32
CA GLN A 252 -8.81 21.84 7.41
C GLN A 252 -8.32 22.99 8.30
N LEU A 253 -7.46 22.66 9.25
CA LEU A 253 -6.53 23.52 10.00
C LEU A 253 -6.21 24.84 9.29
N GLU A 254 -6.65 25.96 9.87
CA GLU A 254 -6.11 27.28 9.52
C GLU A 254 -4.60 27.31 9.82
N VAL A 255 -3.79 27.32 8.77
CA VAL A 255 -2.39 27.72 8.85
C VAL A 255 -2.38 29.23 9.03
N THR A 256 -2.21 29.68 10.28
CA THR A 256 -2.16 31.10 10.60
C THR A 256 -0.80 31.69 10.26
N PHE A 257 -0.78 32.99 9.88
CA PHE A 257 0.46 33.72 9.63
C PHE A 257 1.42 33.68 10.83
N ASP A 258 0.89 33.59 12.05
CA ASP A 258 1.69 33.48 13.28
C ASP A 258 2.49 32.17 13.35
N LYS A 259 1.94 31.06 12.86
CA LYS A 259 2.65 29.76 12.81
C LYS A 259 3.75 29.75 11.74
N LEU A 260 3.55 30.48 10.65
CA LEU A 260 4.57 30.69 9.63
C LEU A 260 5.70 31.60 10.15
N ALA A 261 5.36 32.70 10.83
CA ALA A 261 6.31 33.62 11.45
C ALA A 261 7.18 32.92 12.50
N ALA A 262 6.59 32.06 13.34
CA ALA A 262 7.32 31.27 14.32
C ALA A 262 8.28 30.24 13.69
N MET A 263 7.94 29.69 12.52
CA MET A 263 8.84 28.80 11.77
C MET A 263 9.95 29.61 11.09
N GLU A 264 9.64 30.78 10.55
CA GLU A 264 10.64 31.67 9.94
C GLU A 264 11.69 32.11 10.95
N GLU A 265 11.29 32.56 12.14
CA GLU A 265 12.20 32.93 13.23
C GLU A 265 13.11 31.75 13.64
N LYS A 266 12.55 30.55 13.72
CA LYS A 266 13.28 29.32 14.09
C LYS A 266 14.32 28.90 13.06
N TYR A 267 14.08 29.12 11.78
CA TYR A 267 14.96 28.70 10.69
C TYR A 267 15.77 29.85 10.07
N LEU A 268 15.57 31.09 10.53
CA LEU A 268 16.20 32.31 10.04
C LEU A 268 17.74 32.23 10.00
N HIS A 269 18.32 31.49 10.95
CA HIS A 269 19.76 31.29 11.08
C HIS A 269 20.19 29.82 10.98
N ALA A 270 19.26 28.92 10.65
CA ALA A 270 19.56 27.50 10.53
C ALA A 270 20.37 27.24 9.25
N LYS A 271 21.53 26.59 9.39
CA LYS A 271 22.32 26.17 8.23
C LYS A 271 21.68 24.95 7.56
N PRO A 272 21.48 24.97 6.23
CA PRO A 272 21.00 23.80 5.50
C PRO A 272 22.01 22.65 5.60
N GLU A 273 21.53 21.45 5.90
CA GLU A 273 22.36 20.23 5.86
C GLU A 273 22.24 19.57 4.49
N GLU A 274 23.37 19.37 3.81
CA GLU A 274 23.44 18.59 2.58
C GLU A 274 23.35 17.09 2.88
N LYS A 275 22.40 16.42 2.22
CA LYS A 275 22.16 14.98 2.38
C LYS A 275 22.09 14.34 1.00
N GLU A 276 23.03 13.44 0.73
CA GLU A 276 23.06 12.70 -0.54
C GLU A 276 22.09 11.50 -0.54
N ARG A 277 21.37 11.37 -1.65
CA ARG A 277 20.32 10.37 -1.86
C ARG A 277 20.65 9.53 -3.09
N LEU A 278 20.89 8.23 -2.89
CA LEU A 278 21.07 7.30 -4.02
C LEU A 278 19.72 6.71 -4.48
N SER A 279 19.30 7.09 -5.68
CA SER A 279 18.10 6.59 -6.37
C SER A 279 18.42 5.40 -7.27
N ARG A 280 17.54 4.39 -7.32
CA ARG A 280 17.58 3.40 -8.41
C ARG A 280 16.83 3.95 -9.62
N TYR A 281 17.52 3.98 -10.75
CA TYR A 281 17.05 4.54 -12.02
C TYR A 281 16.78 3.40 -13.01
N VAL A 282 15.65 3.48 -13.70
CA VAL A 282 15.41 2.65 -14.89
C VAL A 282 15.96 3.43 -16.07
N GLU A 283 16.91 2.85 -16.80
CA GLU A 283 17.49 3.48 -17.99
C GLU A 283 16.42 3.63 -19.07
N ARG A 284 16.11 4.88 -19.43
CA ARG A 284 15.01 5.22 -20.35
C ARG A 284 15.47 5.43 -21.80
N GLY A 285 16.76 5.23 -22.09
CA GLY A 285 17.38 5.50 -23.39
C GLY A 285 17.35 7.00 -23.80
N PRO A 286 17.77 7.32 -25.02
CA PRO A 286 17.85 8.71 -25.52
C PRO A 286 16.49 9.29 -25.94
N ILE A 287 15.42 8.50 -25.89
CA ILE A 287 14.13 8.83 -26.50
C ILE A 287 13.53 10.14 -25.98
N GLY A 288 13.61 10.37 -24.66
CA GLY A 288 13.12 11.60 -24.05
C GLY A 288 13.92 12.84 -24.45
N ALA A 289 15.22 12.70 -24.75
CA ALA A 289 16.03 13.81 -25.26
C ALA A 289 15.67 14.14 -26.72
N LEU A 290 15.51 13.11 -27.56
CA LEU A 290 15.12 13.25 -28.96
C LEU A 290 13.75 13.88 -29.12
N VAL A 291 12.76 13.46 -28.32
CA VAL A 291 11.41 14.04 -28.37
C VAL A 291 11.44 15.51 -27.94
N LYS A 292 12.20 15.88 -26.89
CA LYS A 292 12.38 17.28 -26.49
C LYS A 292 12.96 18.14 -27.60
N GLN A 293 13.98 17.65 -28.30
CA GLN A 293 14.57 18.38 -29.43
C GLN A 293 13.59 18.51 -30.60
N ALA A 294 12.87 17.44 -30.94
CA ALA A 294 11.89 17.43 -32.03
C ALA A 294 10.70 18.37 -31.77
N THR A 295 10.33 18.59 -30.51
CA THR A 295 9.30 19.57 -30.09
C THR A 295 9.82 20.99 -29.92
N GLY A 296 11.10 21.25 -30.21
CA GLY A 296 11.72 22.56 -29.98
C GLY A 296 11.75 22.97 -28.51
N PHE A 297 11.72 22.00 -27.59
CA PHE A 297 11.64 22.19 -26.15
C PHE A 297 10.38 22.92 -25.66
N ARG A 298 9.27 22.82 -26.41
CA ARG A 298 8.01 23.51 -26.13
C ARG A 298 7.04 22.57 -25.43
N CYS A 299 6.28 23.10 -24.46
CA CYS A 299 5.22 22.34 -23.82
C CYS A 299 4.05 22.14 -24.79
N GLN A 300 3.83 20.90 -25.23
CA GLN A 300 2.73 20.54 -26.13
C GLN A 300 1.35 20.83 -25.54
N LEU A 301 1.23 20.81 -24.22
CA LEU A 301 -0.01 21.08 -23.52
C LEU A 301 -0.33 22.58 -23.42
N CYS A 302 0.66 23.42 -23.11
CA CYS A 302 0.49 24.86 -23.20
C CYS A 302 0.09 25.29 -24.62
N GLU A 303 0.75 24.73 -25.63
CA GLU A 303 0.42 24.96 -27.04
C GLU A 303 -1.04 24.60 -27.36
N ALA A 304 -1.47 23.42 -26.96
CA ALA A 304 -2.85 22.97 -27.19
C ALA A 304 -3.89 23.80 -26.41
N LEU A 305 -3.47 24.45 -25.32
CA LEU A 305 -4.30 25.36 -24.53
C LEU A 305 -4.22 26.84 -24.99
N GLY A 306 -3.41 27.15 -26.01
CA GLY A 306 -3.18 28.52 -26.48
C GLY A 306 -2.39 29.39 -25.49
N LEU A 307 -1.66 28.76 -24.57
CA LEU A 307 -0.79 29.42 -23.60
C LEU A 307 0.65 29.45 -24.12
N ASP A 308 1.49 30.29 -23.52
CA ASP A 308 2.92 30.29 -23.82
C ASP A 308 3.53 28.90 -23.50
N PRO A 309 4.08 28.19 -24.49
CA PRO A 309 4.66 26.88 -24.28
C PRO A 309 6.08 26.90 -23.73
N VAL A 310 6.69 28.09 -23.61
CA VAL A 310 7.99 28.27 -23.00
C VAL A 310 7.78 28.80 -21.59
N GLY A 311 7.96 27.94 -20.58
CA GLY A 311 7.86 28.38 -19.19
C GLY A 311 9.01 29.30 -18.78
N PHE A 312 10.24 28.86 -19.03
CA PHE A 312 11.46 29.64 -18.79
C PHE A 312 12.63 29.08 -19.61
N LEU A 313 13.69 29.88 -19.76
CA LEU A 313 14.93 29.48 -20.42
C LEU A 313 15.95 28.96 -19.39
N LYS A 314 16.64 27.88 -19.75
CA LYS A 314 17.82 27.40 -19.01
C LYS A 314 18.98 28.40 -19.20
N LYS A 315 20.02 28.26 -18.39
CA LYS A 315 21.25 29.08 -18.49
C LYS A 315 21.92 29.04 -19.87
N ASN A 316 21.71 27.98 -20.64
CA ASN A 316 22.22 27.83 -22.00
C ASN A 316 21.29 28.45 -23.08
N GLY A 317 20.24 29.18 -22.69
CA GLY A 317 19.29 29.83 -23.59
C GLY A 317 18.20 28.92 -24.15
N GLU A 318 18.26 27.60 -23.93
CA GLU A 318 17.22 26.68 -24.40
C GLU A 318 16.01 26.65 -23.44
N PRO A 319 14.77 26.54 -23.95
CA PRO A 319 13.59 26.35 -23.13
C PRO A 319 13.66 25.11 -22.22
N TYR A 320 13.12 25.22 -21.00
CA TYR A 320 13.00 24.10 -20.08
C TYR A 320 11.70 23.33 -20.31
N VAL A 321 11.81 22.00 -20.51
CA VAL A 321 10.67 21.09 -20.65
C VAL A 321 11.05 19.69 -20.15
N GLU A 322 10.08 18.97 -19.61
CA GLU A 322 10.22 17.61 -19.09
C GLU A 322 9.55 16.59 -20.02
N ALA A 323 10.19 15.43 -20.19
CA ALA A 323 9.62 14.32 -20.95
C ALA A 323 8.78 13.43 -20.04
N HIS A 324 7.50 13.31 -20.33
CA HIS A 324 6.53 12.51 -19.59
C HIS A 324 6.12 11.29 -20.40
N HIS A 325 6.06 10.12 -19.76
CA HIS A 325 5.58 8.90 -20.40
C HIS A 325 4.11 8.72 -20.04
N ALA A 326 3.22 8.69 -21.03
CA ALA A 326 1.78 8.51 -20.80
C ALA A 326 1.50 7.15 -20.16
N MET A 327 2.10 6.08 -20.70
CA MET A 327 2.18 4.77 -20.04
C MET A 327 3.41 4.74 -19.13
N PRO A 328 3.25 4.52 -17.81
CA PRO A 328 4.38 4.52 -16.88
C PRO A 328 5.39 3.42 -17.18
N VAL A 329 6.66 3.81 -17.35
CA VAL A 329 7.79 2.87 -17.60
C VAL A 329 7.97 1.84 -16.47
N SER A 330 7.51 2.15 -15.25
CA SER A 330 7.53 1.23 -14.11
C SER A 330 6.69 -0.03 -14.33
N LYS A 331 5.68 0.00 -15.22
CA LYS A 331 4.85 -1.16 -15.56
C LYS A 331 5.53 -2.14 -16.53
N LYS A 332 6.67 -1.74 -17.14
CA LYS A 332 7.47 -2.55 -18.08
C LYS A 332 6.70 -3.13 -19.27
N GLU A 333 5.59 -2.51 -19.65
CA GLU A 333 4.76 -2.93 -20.78
C GLU A 333 5.48 -2.67 -22.12
N VAL A 334 5.24 -3.53 -23.11
CA VAL A 334 5.79 -3.40 -24.47
C VAL A 334 5.28 -2.11 -25.09
N GLY A 335 6.19 -1.25 -25.55
CA GLY A 335 5.86 0.06 -26.11
C GLY A 335 6.02 1.24 -25.13
N SER A 336 6.27 0.99 -23.84
CA SER A 336 6.42 2.04 -22.82
C SER A 336 7.64 2.95 -23.01
N LEU A 337 8.64 2.53 -23.79
CA LEU A 337 9.84 3.31 -24.12
C LEU A 337 9.82 3.92 -25.54
N THR A 338 8.68 3.88 -26.24
CA THR A 338 8.57 4.42 -27.61
C THR A 338 8.37 5.94 -27.60
N ALA A 339 8.82 6.63 -28.65
CA ALA A 339 8.56 8.07 -28.83
C ALA A 339 7.07 8.39 -28.84
N SER A 340 6.23 7.47 -29.35
CA SER A 340 4.78 7.63 -29.39
C SER A 340 4.12 7.54 -28.02
N ASN A 341 4.85 7.16 -26.97
CA ASN A 341 4.41 7.15 -25.58
C ASN A 341 4.94 8.35 -24.78
N VAL A 342 5.73 9.23 -25.40
CA VAL A 342 6.37 10.36 -24.72
C VAL A 342 5.71 11.67 -25.16
N MET A 343 5.45 12.54 -24.19
CA MET A 343 5.02 13.93 -24.39
C MET A 343 5.97 14.88 -23.68
N THR A 344 6.00 16.14 -24.13
CA THR A 344 6.85 17.19 -23.57
C THR A 344 6.00 18.23 -22.86
N LEU A 345 6.25 18.38 -21.56
CA LEU A 345 5.44 19.16 -20.66
C LEU A 345 6.28 20.16 -19.88
N CYS A 346 5.74 21.36 -19.62
CA CYS A 346 6.34 22.27 -18.65
C CYS A 346 6.25 21.66 -17.24
N ALA A 347 7.02 22.18 -16.29
CA ALA A 347 7.06 21.65 -14.93
C ALA A 347 5.66 21.56 -14.28
N ASN A 348 4.83 22.58 -14.48
CA ASN A 348 3.47 22.63 -13.92
C ASN A 348 2.58 21.53 -14.50
N HIS A 349 2.49 21.45 -15.83
CA HIS A 349 1.70 20.43 -16.50
C HIS A 349 2.23 19.02 -16.25
N HIS A 350 3.54 18.84 -16.12
CA HIS A 350 4.13 17.56 -15.78
C HIS A 350 3.70 17.08 -14.38
N ARG A 351 3.72 17.98 -13.39
CA ARG A 351 3.19 17.70 -12.04
C ARG A 351 1.69 17.47 -12.06
N GLN A 352 0.95 18.23 -12.85
CA GLN A 352 -0.48 18.07 -13.01
C GLN A 352 -0.86 16.69 -13.57
N MET A 353 -0.06 16.11 -14.47
CA MET A 353 -0.27 14.73 -14.94
C MET A 353 -0.07 13.68 -13.83
N HIS A 354 0.81 13.94 -12.85
CA HIS A 354 1.06 13.00 -11.76
C HIS A 354 0.05 13.09 -10.62
N TYR A 355 -0.43 14.28 -10.30
CA TYR A 355 -1.20 14.54 -9.07
C TYR A 355 -2.57 15.16 -9.31
N GLY A 356 -2.85 15.65 -10.53
CA GLY A 356 -4.06 16.41 -10.86
C GLY A 356 -5.28 15.59 -11.23
N GLY A 357 -5.22 14.26 -11.15
CA GLY A 357 -6.35 13.37 -11.46
C GLY A 357 -6.79 13.44 -12.94
N ILE A 358 -5.83 13.54 -13.86
CA ILE A 358 -6.09 13.65 -15.30
C ILE A 358 -5.95 12.27 -15.94
N ASP A 359 -7.03 11.79 -16.55
CA ASP A 359 -7.02 10.56 -17.34
C ASP A 359 -6.55 10.85 -18.77
N VAL A 360 -5.53 10.10 -19.21
CA VAL A 360 -4.97 10.20 -20.56
C VAL A 360 -5.49 9.04 -21.40
N VAL A 361 -6.29 9.35 -22.42
CA VAL A 361 -6.75 8.38 -23.42
C VAL A 361 -5.80 8.43 -24.61
N MET A 362 -5.15 7.30 -24.91
CA MET A 362 -4.22 7.18 -26.03
C MET A 362 -4.95 6.64 -27.27
N THR A 363 -5.02 7.43 -28.34
CA THR A 363 -5.51 6.99 -29.66
C THR A 363 -4.32 6.64 -30.58
N ALA A 364 -4.57 6.19 -31.80
CA ALA A 364 -3.51 5.88 -32.76
C ALA A 364 -2.61 7.10 -33.08
N THR A 365 -3.15 8.32 -33.02
CA THR A 365 -2.49 9.54 -33.49
C THR A 365 -2.45 10.66 -32.44
N THR A 366 -3.21 10.58 -31.35
CA THR A 366 -3.31 11.64 -30.33
C THR A 366 -3.31 11.12 -28.90
N PHE A 367 -2.89 11.98 -27.98
CA PHE A 367 -3.19 11.92 -26.54
C PHE A 367 -4.39 12.83 -26.28
N ASP A 368 -5.46 12.26 -25.78
CA ASP A 368 -6.71 12.98 -25.48
C ASP A 368 -6.90 13.01 -23.96
N PHE A 369 -7.17 14.19 -23.40
CA PHE A 369 -7.41 14.34 -21.95
C PHE A 369 -8.23 15.61 -21.69
N VAL A 370 -8.71 15.76 -20.46
CA VAL A 370 -9.52 16.91 -20.04
C VAL A 370 -8.77 17.68 -18.96
N ILE A 371 -8.51 18.98 -19.19
CA ILE A 371 -7.88 19.87 -18.20
C ILE A 371 -8.84 20.99 -17.84
N GLY A 372 -9.20 21.10 -16.56
CA GLY A 372 -10.08 22.17 -16.09
C GLY A 372 -11.41 22.23 -16.85
N ARG A 373 -11.97 21.06 -17.20
CA ARG A 373 -13.19 20.88 -18.02
C ARG A 373 -13.06 21.21 -19.51
N LYS A 374 -11.88 21.53 -20.01
CA LYS A 374 -11.63 21.71 -21.45
C LYS A 374 -11.03 20.43 -22.05
N PRO A 375 -11.60 19.88 -23.13
CA PRO A 375 -10.98 18.78 -23.85
C PRO A 375 -9.76 19.28 -24.61
N VAL A 376 -8.64 18.58 -24.49
CA VAL A 376 -7.37 18.93 -25.11
C VAL A 376 -6.83 17.69 -25.82
N LYS A 377 -6.30 17.90 -27.03
CA LYS A 377 -5.69 16.84 -27.85
C LYS A 377 -4.27 17.22 -28.22
N ILE A 378 -3.32 16.32 -27.98
CA ILE A 378 -1.92 16.48 -28.37
C ILE A 378 -1.57 15.39 -29.38
N PRO A 379 -0.92 15.71 -30.53
CA PRO A 379 -0.48 14.69 -31.47
C PRO A 379 0.62 13.80 -30.86
N ARG A 380 0.54 12.49 -31.11
CA ARG A 380 1.58 11.52 -30.78
C ARG A 380 2.70 11.58 -31.81
N PHE A 381 3.94 11.38 -31.38
CA PHE A 381 5.05 11.20 -32.32
C PHE A 381 4.86 9.89 -33.12
N GLY A 382 4.66 10.02 -34.43
CA GLY A 382 4.61 8.89 -35.35
C GLY A 382 6.02 8.50 -35.79
N VAL A 383 6.37 7.21 -35.66
CA VAL A 383 7.51 6.66 -36.40
C VAL A 383 6.96 6.24 -37.76
N ALA A 384 7.41 6.87 -38.85
CA ALA A 384 7.11 6.35 -40.17
C ALA A 384 7.69 4.93 -40.27
N THR A 385 6.84 3.92 -40.51
CA THR A 385 7.28 2.55 -40.76
C THR A 385 8.03 2.53 -42.08
N SER A 386 9.35 2.73 -42.04
CA SER A 386 10.23 2.47 -43.18
C SER A 386 10.35 0.96 -43.38
N THR A 387 9.57 0.46 -44.33
CA THR A 387 9.81 -0.67 -45.23
C THR A 387 10.83 -1.71 -44.75
N ILE A 388 10.35 -2.82 -44.17
CA ILE A 388 11.06 -4.10 -44.23
C ILE A 388 10.92 -4.58 -45.68
N ALA A 389 11.83 -4.13 -46.55
CA ALA A 389 11.99 -4.69 -47.88
C ALA A 389 12.64 -6.06 -47.72
N SER A 390 11.85 -7.12 -47.97
CA SER A 390 12.34 -8.48 -48.16
C SER A 390 13.30 -8.52 -49.35
N SER A 391 14.61 -8.45 -49.09
CA SER A 391 15.60 -9.00 -50.01
C SER A 391 15.62 -10.53 -49.82
N LYS A 392 14.67 -11.21 -50.47
CA LYS A 392 14.88 -12.62 -50.83
C LYS A 392 15.91 -12.63 -51.95
N THR A 393 17.16 -12.87 -51.57
CA THR A 393 18.21 -13.30 -52.49
C THR A 393 17.86 -14.71 -52.95
N SER A 394 17.30 -14.83 -54.15
CA SER A 394 17.31 -16.07 -54.92
C SER A 394 18.69 -16.22 -55.54
N LEU A 395 19.50 -17.13 -55.01
CA LEU A 395 20.60 -17.73 -55.74
C LEU A 395 20.08 -19.04 -56.32
N SER A 396 20.23 -19.12 -57.65
CA SER A 396 20.30 -20.29 -58.54
C SER A 396 20.24 -21.68 -57.90
#